data_AF-A0A9D0CER6-F1
#
_entry.id   AF-A0A9D0CER6-F1
#
_cell.length_a   1.000
_cell.length_b   1.000
_cell.length_c   1.000
_cell.angle_alpha   90.00
_cell.angle_beta   90.00
_cell.angle_gamma   90.00
#
_symmetry.space_group_name_H-M   'P 1'
#
loop_
_entity.id
_entity.type
_entity.pdbx_description
1 polymer ?
#
loop_
_entity_poly.entity_id
_entity_poly.type
_entity_poly.pdbx_seq_one_letter_code
_entity_poly.pdbx_strand_id
1 'polypeptide(L)'
;MSRYLHNNHPQHFKSLTLCPLSSNGSGSIEKDYFYWEFDVKPSTFSRIYKVLLIWDFTKNSPEVHILNDEIQQVAKVKTIPHLYSQKKIRLCLYYPKGKEFSQNMSLCETIIPWTYLWISYYEEWLYSDEWKGGGIHPETTKKKKLTSPSKKVKVNARRVKNKKYKKLLVDKIYEKRKKNYLKNNPEFQ
;
A
#
# COMPACT_ATOMS: atom_id res chain seq x y z
N MET A 1 12.01 2.69 32.02
CA MET A 1 10.72 3.37 31.75
C MET A 1 10.22 2.96 30.37
N SER A 2 9.19 2.11 30.34
CA SER A 2 8.56 1.64 29.10
C SER A 2 7.82 2.80 28.44
N ARG A 3 8.30 3.27 27.28
CA ARG A 3 7.54 4.22 26.45
C ARG A 3 6.29 3.49 25.99
N TYR A 4 5.15 3.79 26.60
CA TYR A 4 3.85 3.49 26.01
C TYR A 4 3.83 4.14 24.62
N LEU A 5 3.96 3.31 23.57
CA LEU A 5 3.67 3.74 22.20
C LEU A 5 2.18 4.09 22.22
N HIS A 6 1.87 5.38 22.22
CA HIS A 6 0.49 5.85 22.10
C HIS A 6 -0.11 5.23 20.84
N ASN A 7 -1.15 4.43 21.01
CA ASN A 7 -1.79 3.72 19.92
C ASN A 7 -2.66 4.72 19.12
N ASN A 8 -2.03 5.47 18.22
CA ASN A 8 -2.69 6.51 17.43
C ASN A 8 -3.51 5.95 16.26
N HIS A 9 -3.61 4.63 16.09
CA HIS A 9 -4.34 4.03 14.96
C HIS A 9 -5.83 4.42 14.88
N PRO A 10 -6.59 4.54 15.99
CA PRO A 10 -7.96 5.07 15.93
C PRO A 10 -8.01 6.54 15.49
N GLN A 11 -7.01 7.35 15.88
CA GLN A 11 -6.90 8.75 15.45
C GLN A 11 -6.60 8.82 13.94
N HIS A 12 -5.72 7.96 13.44
CA HIS A 12 -5.47 7.80 11.99
C HIS A 12 -6.72 7.36 11.23
N PHE A 13 -7.48 6.41 11.76
CA PHE A 13 -8.74 6.01 11.14
C PHE A 13 -9.72 7.19 11.09
N LYS A 14 -9.85 7.93 12.19
CA LYS A 14 -10.73 9.11 12.24
C LYS A 14 -10.26 10.21 11.28
N SER A 15 -8.95 10.44 11.16
CA SER A 15 -8.43 11.47 10.26
C SER A 15 -8.73 11.18 8.79
N LEU A 16 -8.79 9.90 8.38
CA LEU A 16 -9.23 9.52 7.02
C LEU A 16 -10.68 9.92 6.74
N THR A 17 -11.56 9.82 7.75
CA THR A 17 -12.98 10.25 7.61
C THR A 17 -13.13 11.76 7.47
N LEU A 18 -12.17 12.53 7.97
CA LEU A 18 -12.17 14.00 7.93
C LEU A 18 -11.32 14.55 6.79
N CYS A 19 -10.56 13.70 6.11
CA CYS A 19 -9.65 14.11 5.06
C CYS A 19 -10.42 14.42 3.77
N PRO A 20 -10.35 15.64 3.22
CA PRO A 20 -11.11 16.00 2.02
C PRO A 20 -10.81 15.06 0.83
N LEU A 21 -9.56 14.66 0.68
CA LEU A 21 -9.08 13.81 -0.43
C LEU A 21 -9.48 12.32 -0.32
N SER A 22 -9.99 11.88 0.84
CA SER A 22 -10.50 10.52 1.05
C SER A 22 -11.91 10.48 1.63
N SER A 23 -12.63 11.61 1.55
CA SER A 23 -13.95 11.82 2.14
C SER A 23 -15.06 11.00 1.45
N ASN A 24 -14.84 10.64 0.18
CA ASN A 24 -15.68 9.70 -0.58
C ASN A 24 -15.45 8.22 -0.18
N GLY A 25 -14.66 7.98 0.87
CA GLY A 25 -14.26 6.65 1.29
C GLY A 25 -15.15 6.02 2.35
N SER A 26 -14.87 4.74 2.61
CA SER A 26 -15.47 3.98 3.71
C SER A 26 -14.49 2.91 4.19
N GLY A 27 -14.66 2.46 5.42
CA GLY A 27 -13.77 1.46 6.00
C GLY A 27 -14.26 0.97 7.34
N SER A 28 -13.51 0.03 7.93
CA SER A 28 -13.75 -0.41 9.30
C SER A 28 -12.45 -0.50 10.08
N ILE A 29 -12.58 -0.29 11.39
CA ILE A 29 -11.52 -0.48 12.37
C ILE A 29 -11.87 -1.68 13.24
N GLU A 30 -10.91 -2.57 13.37
CA GLU A 30 -10.94 -3.74 14.23
C GLU A 30 -9.87 -3.60 15.32
N LYS A 31 -9.81 -4.58 16.23
CA LYS A 31 -8.87 -4.57 17.36
C LYS A 31 -7.39 -4.42 16.95
N ASP A 32 -7.00 -5.09 15.86
CA ASP A 32 -5.59 -5.22 15.47
C ASP A 32 -5.25 -4.56 14.11
N TYR A 33 -6.26 -4.03 13.42
CA TYR A 33 -6.08 -3.40 12.12
C TYR A 33 -7.23 -2.46 11.78
N PHE A 34 -7.03 -1.61 10.79
CA PHE A 34 -8.14 -1.02 10.05
C PHE A 34 -7.89 -1.10 8.55
N TYR A 35 -8.95 -0.92 7.78
CA TYR A 35 -8.84 -0.62 6.35
C TYR A 35 -9.71 0.57 5.99
N TRP A 36 -9.34 1.24 4.91
CA TRP A 36 -10.08 2.35 4.33
C TRP A 36 -10.01 2.25 2.81
N GLU A 37 -11.15 2.36 2.15
CA GLU A 37 -11.27 2.40 0.71
C GLU A 37 -11.81 3.74 0.27
N PHE A 38 -11.23 4.32 -0.77
CA PHE A 38 -11.61 5.63 -1.29
C PHE A 38 -11.27 5.71 -2.78
N ASP A 39 -11.89 6.65 -3.47
CA ASP A 39 -11.71 6.81 -4.90
C ASP A 39 -10.77 7.98 -5.15
N VAL A 40 -9.74 7.75 -5.97
CA VAL A 40 -8.74 8.75 -6.35
C VAL A 40 -8.92 9.10 -7.81
N LYS A 41 -9.05 10.39 -8.08
CA LYS A 41 -9.10 10.96 -9.43
C LYS A 41 -8.20 12.21 -9.45
N PRO A 42 -6.92 12.09 -9.86
CA PRO A 42 -5.96 13.19 -9.70
C PRO A 42 -6.27 14.45 -10.48
N SER A 43 -6.93 14.34 -11.63
CA SER A 43 -7.39 15.47 -12.45
C SER A 43 -8.80 15.23 -13.00
N THR A 44 -9.44 16.25 -13.55
CA THR A 44 -10.77 16.12 -14.17
C THR A 44 -10.83 15.09 -15.30
N PHE A 45 -9.71 14.88 -16.00
CA PHE A 45 -9.57 13.93 -17.12
C PHE A 45 -9.00 12.57 -16.71
N SER A 46 -8.54 12.44 -15.46
CA SER A 46 -7.98 11.19 -14.95
C SER A 46 -9.04 10.11 -14.82
N ARG A 47 -8.61 8.85 -14.85
CA ARG A 47 -9.45 7.72 -14.47
C ARG A 47 -9.72 7.75 -12.97
N ILE A 48 -10.77 7.04 -12.56
CA ILE A 48 -11.05 6.82 -11.14
C ILE A 48 -10.36 5.54 -10.69
N TYR A 49 -9.52 5.66 -9.66
CA TYR A 49 -8.80 4.54 -9.06
C TYR A 49 -9.38 4.20 -7.69
N LYS A 50 -9.87 2.98 -7.52
CA LYS A 50 -10.29 2.45 -6.22
C LYS A 50 -9.06 2.08 -5.41
N VAL A 51 -8.79 2.85 -4.38
CA VAL A 51 -7.65 2.63 -3.48
C VAL A 51 -8.11 1.89 -2.23
N LEU A 52 -7.30 0.93 -1.78
CA LEU A 52 -7.44 0.23 -0.51
C LEU A 52 -6.19 0.47 0.35
N LEU A 53 -6.39 1.15 1.48
CA LEU A 53 -5.40 1.34 2.53
C LEU A 53 -5.68 0.33 3.65
N ILE A 54 -4.67 -0.42 4.07
CA ILE A 54 -4.76 -1.39 5.18
C ILE A 54 -3.64 -1.08 6.18
N TRP A 55 -3.98 -0.90 7.45
CA TRP A 55 -2.99 -0.76 8.51
C TRP A 55 -3.12 -1.88 9.55
N ASP A 56 -2.20 -2.85 9.51
CA ASP A 56 -1.97 -3.81 10.61
C ASP A 56 -1.18 -3.10 11.71
N PHE A 57 -1.74 -3.01 12.92
CA PHE A 57 -1.19 -2.19 14.02
C PHE A 57 0.18 -2.65 14.53
N THR A 58 0.68 -3.78 14.01
CA THR A 58 2.01 -4.28 14.32
C THR A 58 3.04 -3.97 13.25
N LYS A 59 2.63 -3.22 12.22
CA LYS A 59 3.47 -2.60 11.21
C LYS A 59 3.63 -1.13 11.52
N ASN A 60 4.77 -0.58 11.09
CA ASN A 60 5.08 0.83 11.28
C ASN A 60 4.39 1.75 10.27
N SER A 61 3.66 1.19 9.33
CA SER A 61 3.09 1.93 8.22
C SER A 61 1.98 1.11 7.54
N PRO A 62 1.01 1.78 6.91
CA PRO A 62 -0.02 1.11 6.14
C PRO A 62 0.52 0.52 4.83
N GLU A 63 -0.23 -0.42 4.25
CA GLU A 63 -0.10 -0.85 2.86
C GLU A 63 -1.19 -0.19 2.03
N VAL A 64 -0.85 0.31 0.85
CA VAL A 64 -1.79 0.95 -0.08
C VAL A 64 -1.81 0.16 -1.38
N HIS A 65 -3.00 -0.16 -1.85
CA HIS A 65 -3.27 -0.99 -3.01
C HIS A 65 -4.24 -0.31 -3.97
N ILE A 66 -4.10 -0.54 -5.27
CA ILE A 66 -5.12 -0.19 -6.26
C ILE A 66 -5.91 -1.44 -6.63
N LEU A 67 -7.24 -1.35 -6.54
CA LEU A 67 -8.17 -2.47 -6.78
C LEU A 67 -8.69 -2.53 -8.22
N ASN A 68 -8.44 -1.53 -9.07
CA ASN A 68 -8.79 -1.57 -10.50
C ASN A 68 -8.13 -2.78 -11.21
N ASP A 69 -8.81 -3.34 -12.21
CA ASP A 69 -8.29 -4.47 -12.98
C ASP A 69 -7.40 -4.02 -14.12
N GLU A 70 -7.65 -2.83 -14.67
CA GLU A 70 -6.93 -2.24 -15.79
C GLU A 70 -5.44 -2.10 -15.49
N ILE A 71 -5.10 -1.57 -14.30
CA ILE A 71 -3.70 -1.49 -13.85
C ILE A 71 -3.10 -2.88 -13.61
N GLN A 72 -3.90 -3.88 -13.23
CA GLN A 72 -3.41 -5.26 -13.12
C GLN A 72 -3.13 -5.87 -14.49
N GLN A 73 -3.94 -5.57 -15.51
CA GLN A 73 -3.66 -6.00 -16.87
C GLN A 73 -2.36 -5.37 -17.39
N VAL A 74 -2.13 -4.08 -17.11
CA VAL A 74 -0.85 -3.43 -17.43
C VAL A 74 0.31 -4.15 -16.71
N ALA A 75 0.17 -4.44 -15.41
CA ALA A 75 1.20 -5.13 -14.62
C ALA A 75 1.53 -6.55 -15.10
N LYS A 76 0.62 -7.21 -15.84
CA LYS A 76 0.87 -8.52 -16.47
C LYS A 76 1.73 -8.41 -17.71
N VAL A 77 1.66 -7.28 -18.42
CA VAL A 77 2.36 -7.08 -19.71
C VAL A 77 3.67 -6.32 -19.52
N LYS A 78 3.71 -5.34 -18.61
CA LYS A 78 4.90 -4.51 -18.32
C LYS A 78 5.08 -4.31 -16.82
N THR A 79 6.33 -4.24 -16.38
CA THR A 79 6.64 -3.95 -14.97
C THR A 79 6.36 -2.49 -14.68
N ILE A 80 5.37 -2.23 -13.82
CA ILE A 80 5.03 -0.87 -13.40
C ILE A 80 6.09 -0.39 -12.37
N PRO A 81 6.70 0.79 -12.56
CA PRO A 81 7.64 1.34 -11.58
C PRO A 81 7.00 1.56 -10.21
N HIS A 82 7.81 1.58 -9.15
CA HIS A 82 7.36 1.95 -7.80
C HIS A 82 6.17 1.14 -7.24
N LEU A 83 6.15 -0.17 -7.50
CA LEU A 83 5.30 -1.10 -6.76
C LEU A 83 6.16 -2.00 -5.87
N TYR A 84 5.74 -2.15 -4.60
CA TYR A 84 6.23 -3.22 -3.73
C TYR A 84 5.70 -4.60 -4.17
N SER A 85 4.58 -4.64 -4.88
CA SER A 85 4.01 -5.86 -5.43
C SER A 85 3.24 -5.58 -6.72
N GLN A 86 3.72 -6.12 -7.84
CA GLN A 86 2.99 -6.10 -9.12
C GLN A 86 1.67 -6.88 -9.03
N LYS A 87 1.65 -8.02 -8.34
CA LYS A 87 0.46 -8.87 -8.24
C LYS A 87 -0.71 -8.21 -7.51
N LYS A 88 -0.40 -7.43 -6.47
CA LYS A 88 -1.41 -6.78 -5.60
C LYS A 88 -1.49 -5.27 -5.78
N ILE A 89 -0.77 -4.75 -6.78
CA ILE A 89 -0.59 -3.32 -7.06
C ILE A 89 -0.34 -2.54 -5.76
N ARG A 90 0.62 -3.03 -4.97
CA ARG A 90 0.98 -2.39 -3.68
C ARG A 90 1.92 -1.23 -3.96
N LEU A 91 1.48 -0.01 -3.69
CA LEU A 91 2.20 1.21 -4.02
C LEU A 91 3.45 1.41 -3.17
N CYS A 92 4.52 1.90 -3.79
CA CYS A 92 5.71 2.40 -3.12
C CYS A 92 5.61 3.93 -2.98
N LEU A 93 5.01 4.39 -1.88
CA LEU A 93 4.73 5.82 -1.66
C LEU A 93 5.86 6.59 -0.97
N TYR A 94 6.80 5.89 -0.34
CA TYR A 94 7.93 6.47 0.38
C TYR A 94 9.04 5.43 0.52
N TYR A 95 10.27 5.86 0.77
CA TYR A 95 11.42 5.00 1.01
C TYR A 95 11.50 4.59 2.49
N PRO A 96 11.24 3.31 2.87
CA PRO A 96 11.12 2.94 4.28
C PRO A 96 12.43 3.05 5.05
N LYS A 97 13.58 3.00 4.38
CA LYS A 97 14.90 3.19 5.00
C LYS A 97 15.28 4.68 5.13
N GLY A 98 14.63 5.56 4.37
CA GLY A 98 14.86 7.01 4.39
C GLY A 98 14.18 7.74 5.55
N LYS A 99 13.36 7.04 6.36
CA LYS A 99 12.56 7.62 7.45
C LYS A 99 11.61 8.75 7.02
N GLU A 100 11.21 8.76 5.74
CA GLU A 100 10.26 9.73 5.16
C GLU A 100 8.88 9.65 5.81
N PHE A 101 8.50 8.48 6.33
CA PHE A 101 7.26 8.27 7.06
C PHE A 101 7.51 7.76 8.48
N SER A 102 6.70 8.23 9.42
CA SER A 102 6.61 7.69 10.78
C SER A 102 5.15 7.51 11.20
N GLN A 103 4.90 6.61 12.16
CA GLN A 103 3.56 6.30 12.67
C GLN A 103 2.81 7.51 13.26
N ASN A 104 3.49 8.63 13.53
CA ASN A 104 2.88 9.83 14.11
C ASN A 104 2.46 10.86 13.06
N MET A 105 2.84 10.67 11.79
CA MET A 105 2.49 11.60 10.72
C MET A 105 1.04 11.39 10.28
N SER A 106 0.33 12.49 10.01
CA SER A 106 -1.04 12.46 9.51
C SER A 106 -1.12 11.71 8.18
N LEU A 107 -1.98 10.69 8.08
CA LEU A 107 -2.26 10.03 6.80
C LEU A 107 -2.82 11.01 5.75
N CYS A 108 -3.62 11.98 6.18
CA CYS A 108 -4.22 12.98 5.30
C CYS A 108 -3.19 13.95 4.70
N GLU A 109 -2.04 14.13 5.35
CA GLU A 109 -0.96 15.01 4.87
C GLU A 109 0.18 14.22 4.21
N THR A 110 0.16 12.89 4.28
CA THR A 110 1.24 12.02 3.77
C THR A 110 0.69 10.99 2.80
N ILE A 111 0.25 9.83 3.31
CA ILE A 111 -0.13 8.67 2.52
C ILE A 111 -1.24 8.99 1.52
N ILE A 112 -2.25 9.79 1.88
CA ILE A 112 -3.32 10.18 0.98
C ILE A 112 -2.77 11.06 -0.18
N PRO A 113 -2.14 12.23 0.05
CA PRO A 113 -1.52 13.02 -1.02
C PRO A 113 -0.49 12.24 -1.85
N TRP A 114 0.35 11.42 -1.23
CA TRP A 114 1.34 10.61 -1.95
C TRP A 114 0.69 9.56 -2.85
N THR A 115 -0.48 9.03 -2.47
CA THR A 115 -1.26 8.14 -3.34
C THR A 115 -1.74 8.86 -4.58
N TYR A 116 -2.26 10.09 -4.44
CA TYR A 116 -2.65 10.91 -5.59
C TYR A 116 -1.45 11.16 -6.52
N LEU A 117 -0.32 11.57 -5.94
CA LEU A 117 0.89 11.86 -6.70
C LEU A 117 1.43 10.63 -7.44
N TRP A 118 1.44 9.47 -6.79
CA TRP A 118 1.85 8.21 -7.42
C TRP A 118 0.96 7.88 -8.62
N ILE A 119 -0.36 8.05 -8.48
CA ILE A 119 -1.32 7.79 -9.57
C ILE A 119 -1.12 8.80 -10.71
N SER A 120 -0.86 10.08 -10.43
CA SER A 120 -0.51 11.05 -11.47
C SER A 120 0.72 10.65 -12.27
N TYR A 121 1.79 10.20 -11.60
CA TYR A 121 2.98 9.70 -12.28
C TYR A 121 2.73 8.39 -13.03
N TYR A 122 1.84 7.53 -12.53
CA TYR A 122 1.43 6.34 -13.25
C TYR A 122 0.67 6.68 -14.54
N GLU A 123 -0.28 7.61 -14.51
CA GLU A 123 -1.00 8.05 -15.71
C GLU A 123 -0.06 8.68 -16.75
N GLU A 124 0.91 9.47 -16.31
CA GLU A 124 1.94 10.04 -17.19
C GLU A 124 2.86 8.95 -17.76
N TRP A 125 3.30 8.00 -16.92
CA TRP A 125 4.14 6.88 -17.34
C TRP A 125 3.44 5.98 -18.36
N LEU A 126 2.11 5.79 -18.27
CA LEU A 126 1.36 5.06 -19.29
C LEU A 126 1.47 5.70 -20.69
N TYR A 127 1.70 7.01 -20.75
CA TYR A 127 1.83 7.76 -21.99
C TYR A 127 3.27 7.87 -22.47
N SER A 128 4.20 8.22 -21.58
CA SER A 128 5.60 8.53 -21.93
C SER A 128 6.53 7.33 -21.87
N ASP A 129 6.11 6.26 -21.20
CA ASP A 129 6.94 5.12 -20.78
C ASP A 129 8.13 5.49 -19.85
N GLU A 130 8.22 6.75 -19.42
CA GLU A 130 9.25 7.28 -18.52
C GLU A 130 8.65 7.56 -17.13
N TRP A 131 9.34 7.16 -16.06
CA TRP A 131 8.86 7.41 -14.70
C TRP A 131 9.38 8.75 -14.17
N LYS A 132 8.47 9.71 -13.94
CA LYS A 132 8.79 11.06 -13.46
C LYS A 132 8.65 11.27 -11.95
N GLY A 133 8.30 10.22 -11.20
CA GLY A 133 7.97 10.33 -9.78
C GLY A 133 9.12 10.37 -8.78
N GLY A 134 10.37 10.41 -9.26
CA GLY A 134 11.56 10.38 -8.42
C GLY A 134 11.60 9.16 -7.47
N GLY A 135 12.37 9.29 -6.37
CA GLY A 135 12.44 8.28 -5.30
C GLY A 135 13.31 7.06 -5.63
N ILE A 136 13.51 6.20 -4.63
CA ILE A 136 14.29 4.97 -4.79
C ILE A 136 13.36 3.83 -5.22
N HIS A 137 13.57 3.30 -6.42
CA HIS A 137 12.85 2.14 -6.91
C HIS A 137 13.09 0.93 -5.99
N PRO A 138 12.04 0.22 -5.55
CA PRO A 138 12.22 -1.06 -4.89
C PRO A 138 12.91 -2.01 -5.88
N GLU A 139 14.10 -2.52 -5.52
CA GLU A 139 14.83 -3.45 -6.37
C GLU A 139 13.94 -4.66 -6.70
N THR A 140 13.59 -4.82 -7.98
CA THR A 140 13.10 -6.11 -8.46
C THR A 140 14.29 -7.04 -8.37
N THR A 141 14.22 -8.07 -7.53
CA THR A 141 15.33 -9.02 -7.36
C THR A 141 15.65 -9.72 -8.68
N LYS A 142 16.54 -9.13 -9.50
CA LYS A 142 17.41 -9.91 -10.38
C LYS A 142 18.32 -10.68 -9.44
N LYS A 143 18.27 -12.02 -9.47
CA LYS A 143 19.09 -12.91 -8.65
C LYS A 143 20.57 -12.54 -8.80
N LYS A 144 21.12 -11.73 -7.90
CA LYS A 144 22.57 -11.65 -7.70
C LYS A 144 22.99 -12.97 -7.05
N LYS A 145 23.69 -13.83 -7.80
CA LYS A 145 24.48 -14.93 -7.22
C LYS A 145 25.55 -14.28 -6.32
N LEU A 146 25.28 -14.20 -5.03
CA LEU A 146 26.28 -13.92 -4.00
C LEU A 146 26.59 -15.23 -3.30
N THR A 147 27.64 -15.88 -3.79
CA THR A 147 28.34 -16.97 -3.11
C THR A 147 29.21 -16.38 -2.01
N SER A 148 28.81 -16.51 -0.74
CA SER A 148 29.68 -16.72 0.45
C SER A 148 28.86 -16.79 1.75
N PRO A 149 29.36 -17.49 2.80
CA PRO A 149 28.52 -18.24 3.73
C PRO A 149 27.92 -17.38 4.86
N SER A 150 26.60 -17.46 5.02
CA SER A 150 25.86 -16.75 6.07
C SER A 150 25.98 -17.45 7.43
N LYS A 151 26.52 -16.73 8.43
CA LYS A 151 26.42 -17.08 9.85
C LYS A 151 24.96 -17.36 10.22
N LYS A 152 24.67 -18.53 10.80
CA LYS A 152 23.32 -18.90 11.27
C LYS A 152 22.91 -18.00 12.46
N VAL A 153 22.13 -16.95 12.18
CA VAL A 153 21.39 -16.21 13.22
C VAL A 153 20.22 -17.10 13.67
N LYS A 154 20.19 -17.52 14.95
CA LYS A 154 19.06 -18.27 15.52
C LYS A 154 17.83 -17.36 15.62
N VAL A 155 16.92 -17.48 14.65
CA VAL A 155 15.63 -16.75 14.66
C VAL A 155 14.59 -17.57 15.43
N ASN A 156 13.93 -16.98 16.43
CA ASN A 156 12.96 -17.64 17.30
C ASN A 156 11.67 -18.09 16.56
N ALA A 157 11.29 -19.36 16.66
CA ALA A 157 10.16 -19.99 15.97
C ALA A 157 8.78 -19.37 16.28
N ARG A 158 8.56 -18.83 17.49
CA ARG A 158 7.30 -18.11 17.82
C ARG A 158 7.19 -16.79 17.05
N ARG A 159 8.31 -16.09 16.86
CA ARG A 159 8.40 -14.85 16.07
C ARG A 159 8.14 -15.10 14.58
N VAL A 160 8.60 -16.25 14.06
CA VAL A 160 8.36 -16.68 12.68
C VAL A 160 6.87 -17.01 12.45
N LYS A 161 6.22 -17.73 13.38
CA LYS A 161 4.78 -18.08 13.28
C LYS A 161 3.87 -16.84 13.29
N ASN A 162 4.11 -15.87 14.18
CA ASN A 162 3.32 -14.62 14.21
C ASN A 162 3.50 -13.75 12.96
N LYS A 163 4.71 -13.71 12.39
CA LYS A 163 4.96 -13.00 11.13
C LYS A 163 4.21 -13.64 9.94
N LYS A 164 4.09 -14.98 9.92
CA LYS A 164 3.34 -15.74 8.91
C LYS A 164 1.83 -15.49 9.02
N TYR A 165 1.26 -15.55 10.23
CA TYR A 165 -0.17 -15.30 10.47
C TYR A 165 -0.60 -13.86 10.11
N LYS A 166 0.26 -12.86 10.33
CA LYS A 166 -0.09 -11.47 10.01
C LYS A 166 0.07 -11.09 8.55
N LYS A 167 1.05 -11.67 7.86
CA LYS A 167 1.09 -11.64 6.39
C LYS A 167 -0.23 -12.21 5.82
N LEU A 168 -0.74 -13.27 6.44
CA LEU A 168 -2.04 -13.86 6.10
C LEU A 168 -3.22 -12.89 6.35
N LEU A 169 -3.15 -11.98 7.33
CA LEU A 169 -4.23 -11.03 7.62
C LEU A 169 -4.40 -9.97 6.52
N VAL A 170 -3.33 -9.22 6.22
CA VAL A 170 -3.37 -8.18 5.16
C VAL A 170 -3.74 -8.82 3.82
N ASP A 171 -3.16 -10.00 3.53
CA ASP A 171 -3.50 -10.75 2.33
C ASP A 171 -4.99 -11.11 2.28
N LYS A 172 -5.57 -11.62 3.38
CA LYS A 172 -7.00 -11.95 3.46
C LYS A 172 -7.91 -10.73 3.27
N ILE A 173 -7.56 -9.60 3.88
CA ILE A 173 -8.31 -8.34 3.73
C ILE A 173 -8.29 -7.92 2.27
N TYR A 174 -7.10 -7.86 1.66
CA TYR A 174 -6.94 -7.52 0.25
C TYR A 174 -7.78 -8.43 -0.65
N GLU A 175 -7.69 -9.76 -0.52
CA GLU A 175 -8.46 -10.68 -1.39
C GLU A 175 -9.97 -10.51 -1.21
N LYS A 176 -10.45 -10.33 0.04
CA LYS A 176 -11.87 -10.10 0.32
C LYS A 176 -12.35 -8.80 -0.33
N ARG A 177 -11.60 -7.72 -0.16
CA ARG A 177 -11.94 -6.40 -0.70
C ARG A 177 -11.87 -6.36 -2.22
N LYS A 178 -10.84 -6.97 -2.81
CA LYS A 178 -10.70 -7.15 -4.27
C LYS A 178 -11.88 -7.94 -4.85
N LYS A 179 -12.28 -9.05 -4.24
CA LYS A 179 -13.45 -9.82 -4.67
C LYS A 179 -14.74 -9.00 -4.63
N ASN A 180 -14.92 -8.19 -3.58
CA ASN A 180 -16.08 -7.30 -3.48
C ASN A 180 -16.06 -6.21 -4.58
N TYR A 181 -14.91 -5.61 -4.85
CA TYR A 181 -14.75 -4.63 -5.92
C TYR A 181 -15.14 -5.22 -7.29
N LEU A 182 -14.62 -6.39 -7.62
CA LEU A 182 -14.94 -7.09 -8.88
C LEU A 182 -16.43 -7.45 -9.00
N LYS A 183 -17.05 -7.89 -7.90
CA LYS A 183 -18.49 -8.21 -7.89
C LYS A 183 -19.36 -6.97 -8.19
N ASN A 184 -18.93 -5.80 -7.72
CA ASN A 184 -19.67 -4.55 -7.88
C ASN A 184 -19.35 -3.82 -9.19
N ASN A 185 -18.34 -4.27 -9.95
CA ASN A 185 -17.92 -3.69 -11.22
C ASN A 185 -17.72 -4.81 -12.25
N PRO A 186 -18.80 -5.49 -12.69
CA PRO A 186 -18.71 -6.68 -13.54
C PRO A 186 -18.16 -6.40 -14.94
N GLU A 187 -18.18 -5.13 -15.37
CA GLU A 187 -17.68 -4.69 -16.68
C GLU A 187 -16.17 -4.89 -16.88
N PHE A 188 -15.45 -5.28 -15.82
CA PHE A 188 -14.01 -5.51 -15.81
C PHE A 188 -13.60 -6.96 -15.45
N GLN A 189 -14.55 -7.90 -15.42
CA GLN A 189 -14.28 -9.35 -15.29
C GLN A 189 -13.97 -9.99 -16.64
#